data_AF-A0A7S4BMB7-F1
#
_entry.id   AF-A0A7S4BMB7-F1
#
_cell.length_a   1.000
_cell.length_b   1.000
_cell.length_c   1.000
_cell.angle_alpha   90.00
_cell.angle_beta   90.00
_cell.angle_gamma   90.00
#
_symmetry.space_group_name_H-M   'P 1'
#
loop_
_entity.id
_entity.type
_entity.pdbx_description
1 polymer ?
#
loop_
_entity_poly.entity_id
_entity_poly.type
_entity_poly.pdbx_seq_one_letter_code
_entity_poly.pdbx_strand_id
1 'polypeptide(L)'
;DDLLFAAGLKEPVRAHEKAIDDYLDDFDDFDDASVVVPEACVLDLIRARAVCPRADVMMRLLEMLRDGFEARIGTESVRLRIVRCKNKAAAVDPTHFRNVLLNLELTTDSGRAAFVELQVHHREVLSYNEEQHAHAHYEFFRSLLASSYDAQLDQMLERALLFLEELSGVPVLLSLLVLVLKHRRADGEPE
;
A
#
# COMPACT_ATOMS: atom_id res chain seq x y z
N ASP A 1 -15.17 20.04 -1.19
CA ASP A 1 -14.10 19.07 -0.90
C ASP A 1 -14.65 17.67 -1.03
N ASP A 2 -14.23 16.95 -2.06
CA ASP A 2 -14.62 15.55 -2.22
C ASP A 2 -13.93 14.71 -1.15
N LEU A 3 -14.71 13.84 -0.51
CA LEU A 3 -14.22 12.94 0.55
C LEU A 3 -13.59 11.67 -0.05
N LEU A 4 -13.93 11.31 -1.29
CA LEU A 4 -13.57 10.06 -1.93
C LEU A 4 -12.96 10.32 -3.31
N PHE A 5 -11.80 9.71 -3.55
CA PHE A 5 -11.06 9.81 -4.80
C PHE A 5 -10.83 8.41 -5.34
N ALA A 6 -11.42 8.08 -6.48
CA ALA A 6 -11.14 6.83 -7.17
C ALA A 6 -9.90 7.00 -8.06
N ALA A 7 -8.96 6.05 -7.95
CA ALA A 7 -7.85 5.97 -8.88
C ALA A 7 -8.29 5.29 -10.18
N GLY A 8 -7.48 5.44 -11.23
CA GLY A 8 -7.61 4.57 -12.41
C GLY A 8 -7.41 3.10 -12.04
N LEU A 9 -7.87 2.21 -12.92
CA LEU A 9 -7.57 0.79 -12.78
C LEU A 9 -6.06 0.56 -12.80
N LYS A 10 -5.61 -0.46 -12.05
CA LYS A 10 -4.22 -0.89 -12.10
C LYS A 10 -3.84 -1.27 -13.53
N GLU A 11 -2.71 -0.74 -14.00
CA GLU A 11 -2.08 -1.10 -15.27
C GLU A 11 -1.96 -2.64 -15.37
N PRO A 12 -2.39 -3.27 -16.49
CA PRO A 12 -2.41 -4.73 -16.62
C PRO A 12 -1.05 -5.38 -16.37
N VAL A 13 0.03 -4.78 -16.88
CA VAL A 13 1.40 -5.28 -16.67
C VAL A 13 1.77 -5.25 -15.19
N ARG A 14 1.47 -4.16 -14.48
CA ARG A 14 1.71 -4.01 -13.04
C ARG A 14 0.84 -4.96 -12.20
N ALA A 15 -0.35 -5.29 -12.68
CA ALA A 15 -1.21 -6.28 -12.04
C ALA A 15 -0.62 -7.68 -12.17
N HIS A 16 -0.15 -8.05 -13.37
CA HIS A 16 0.50 -9.34 -13.63
C HIS A 16 1.81 -9.47 -12.85
N GLU A 17 2.71 -8.48 -12.89
CA GLU A 17 3.95 -8.47 -12.10
C GLU A 17 3.67 -8.74 -10.62
N LYS A 18 2.74 -7.98 -10.03
CA LYS A 18 2.36 -8.17 -8.63
C LYS A 18 1.75 -9.56 -8.38
N ALA A 19 0.95 -10.06 -9.30
CA ALA A 19 0.32 -11.35 -9.16
C ALA A 19 1.36 -12.48 -9.07
N ILE A 20 2.35 -12.42 -9.97
CA ILE A 20 3.46 -13.37 -10.00
C ILE A 20 4.33 -13.23 -8.75
N ASP A 21 4.73 -12.01 -8.40
CA ASP A 21 5.61 -11.76 -7.25
C ASP A 21 4.97 -12.19 -5.91
N ASP A 22 3.66 -11.93 -5.74
CA ASP A 22 2.99 -12.15 -4.45
C ASP A 22 2.36 -13.54 -4.32
N TYR A 23 1.93 -14.19 -5.42
CA TYR A 23 1.03 -15.36 -5.37
C TYR A 23 1.41 -16.52 -6.28
N LEU A 24 2.50 -16.46 -7.05
CA LEU A 24 2.88 -17.56 -7.96
C LEU A 24 3.09 -18.89 -7.22
N ASP A 25 3.78 -18.82 -6.08
CA ASP A 25 4.18 -19.99 -5.29
C ASP A 25 3.13 -20.39 -4.23
N ASP A 26 2.00 -19.69 -4.16
CA ASP A 26 0.94 -19.94 -3.16
C ASP A 26 0.06 -21.16 -3.52
N PHE A 27 0.13 -21.65 -4.77
CA PHE A 27 -0.72 -22.73 -5.27
C PHE A 27 0.13 -23.84 -5.93
N ASP A 28 0.23 -24.98 -5.25
CA ASP A 28 1.08 -26.11 -5.65
C ASP A 28 0.49 -26.98 -6.81
N ASP A 29 -0.80 -26.86 -7.12
CA ASP A 29 -1.53 -27.80 -7.98
C ASP A 29 -2.06 -27.14 -9.27
N PHE A 30 -1.22 -27.12 -10.33
CA PHE A 30 -1.64 -26.74 -11.69
C PHE A 30 -2.32 -27.90 -12.47
N ASP A 31 -2.42 -29.10 -11.87
CA ASP A 31 -2.86 -30.32 -12.54
C ASP A 31 -4.35 -30.68 -12.35
N ASP A 32 -5.11 -29.89 -11.58
CA ASP A 32 -6.52 -30.15 -11.32
C ASP A 32 -7.44 -29.03 -11.83
N ALA A 33 -8.72 -29.35 -12.06
CA ALA A 33 -9.73 -28.47 -12.69
C ALA A 33 -10.06 -27.17 -11.92
N SER A 34 -9.29 -26.84 -10.88
CA SER A 34 -9.39 -25.64 -10.04
C SER A 34 -8.09 -24.81 -10.06
N VAL A 35 -7.47 -24.63 -11.23
CA VAL A 35 -6.32 -23.73 -11.40
C VAL A 35 -6.72 -22.32 -10.97
N VAL A 36 -6.21 -21.87 -9.83
CA VAL A 36 -6.32 -20.47 -9.40
C VAL A 36 -5.24 -19.70 -10.13
N VAL A 37 -5.65 -18.77 -10.99
CA VAL A 37 -4.71 -17.85 -11.62
C VAL A 37 -4.26 -16.80 -10.59
N PRO A 38 -2.95 -16.55 -10.42
CA PRO A 38 -2.43 -15.59 -9.44
C PRO A 38 -3.08 -14.20 -9.52
N GLU A 39 -3.48 -13.77 -10.73
CA GLU A 39 -4.15 -12.49 -10.96
C GLU A 39 -5.49 -12.38 -10.25
N ALA A 40 -6.17 -13.51 -10.00
CA ALA A 40 -7.43 -13.53 -9.26
C ALA A 40 -7.25 -13.15 -7.78
N CYS A 41 -6.03 -13.23 -7.25
CA CYS A 41 -5.68 -12.87 -5.88
C CYS A 41 -5.33 -11.38 -5.71
N VAL A 42 -5.23 -10.61 -6.80
CA VAL A 42 -4.86 -9.19 -6.75
C VAL A 42 -6.04 -8.33 -6.25
N LEU A 43 -6.00 -7.95 -4.97
CA LEU A 43 -7.07 -7.20 -4.32
C LEU A 43 -7.05 -5.67 -4.59
N ASP A 44 -6.00 -5.16 -5.25
CA ASP A 44 -5.79 -3.73 -5.49
C ASP A 44 -5.93 -3.33 -6.97
N LEU A 45 -6.74 -4.07 -7.75
CA LEU A 45 -7.09 -3.71 -9.12
C LEU A 45 -7.92 -2.42 -9.18
N ILE A 46 -8.92 -2.31 -8.31
CA ILE A 46 -9.70 -1.09 -8.07
C ILE A 46 -9.19 -0.47 -6.77
N ARG A 47 -8.84 0.82 -6.82
CA ARG A 47 -8.36 1.55 -5.64
C ARG A 47 -9.07 2.86 -5.46
N ALA A 48 -9.33 3.19 -4.20
CA ALA A 48 -9.88 4.46 -3.81
C ALA A 48 -9.18 5.01 -2.57
N ARG A 49 -9.21 6.32 -2.43
CA ARG A 49 -8.69 7.04 -1.27
C ARG A 49 -9.84 7.86 -0.67
N ALA A 50 -10.13 7.64 0.61
CA ALA A 50 -11.01 8.50 1.38
C ALA A 50 -10.17 9.48 2.21
N VAL A 51 -10.39 10.79 2.02
CA VAL A 51 -9.67 11.84 2.75
C VAL A 51 -10.65 12.51 3.70
N CYS A 52 -10.55 12.14 4.97
CA CYS A 52 -11.44 12.61 6.02
C CYS A 52 -10.90 13.91 6.63
N PRO A 53 -11.71 14.99 6.69
CA PRO A 53 -11.26 16.27 7.23
C PRO A 53 -11.06 16.24 8.75
N ARG A 54 -11.73 15.32 9.45
CA ARG A 54 -11.71 15.20 10.92
C ARG A 54 -11.74 13.73 11.32
N ALA A 55 -11.19 13.44 12.50
CA ALA A 55 -11.12 12.09 13.05
C ALA A 55 -12.52 11.45 13.27
N ASP A 56 -13.52 12.21 13.68
CA ASP A 56 -14.87 11.66 13.91
C ASP A 56 -15.58 11.27 12.60
N VAL A 57 -15.35 12.01 11.51
CA VAL A 57 -15.82 11.63 10.17
C VAL A 57 -15.15 10.33 9.71
N MET A 58 -13.84 10.22 9.95
CA MET A 58 -13.09 8.99 9.67
C MET A 58 -13.64 7.80 10.46
N MET A 59 -13.89 7.96 11.76
CA MET A 59 -14.46 6.90 12.60
C MET A 59 -15.85 6.48 12.12
N ARG A 60 -16.74 7.42 11.81
CA ARG A 60 -18.07 7.10 11.27
C ARG A 60 -18.00 6.33 9.95
N LEU A 61 -17.08 6.70 9.05
CA LEU A 61 -16.87 5.97 7.80
C LEU A 61 -16.41 4.54 8.07
N LEU A 62 -15.45 4.35 8.98
CA LEU A 62 -14.93 3.03 9.35
C LEU A 62 -15.99 2.17 10.05
N GLU A 63 -16.81 2.74 10.92
CA GLU A 63 -17.93 2.06 11.58
C GLU A 63 -19.00 1.63 10.57
N MET A 64 -19.37 2.52 9.65
CA MET A 64 -20.31 2.21 8.56
C MET A 64 -19.80 1.04 7.70
N LEU A 65 -18.50 1.04 7.35
CA LEU A 65 -17.92 -0.05 6.55
C LEU A 65 -17.78 -1.35 7.35
N ARG A 66 -17.49 -1.27 8.65
CA ARG A 66 -17.44 -2.42 9.56
C ARG A 66 -18.78 -3.14 9.64
N ASP A 67 -19.86 -2.37 9.76
CA ASP A 67 -21.21 -2.90 9.90
C ASP A 67 -21.78 -3.43 8.57
N GLY A 68 -21.06 -3.17 7.47
CA GLY A 68 -21.47 -3.49 6.10
C GLY A 68 -22.26 -2.34 5.49
N PHE A 69 -22.02 -2.09 4.21
CA PHE A 69 -22.70 -1.03 3.48
C PHE A 69 -23.48 -1.61 2.31
N GLU A 70 -24.76 -1.26 2.20
CA GLU A 70 -25.62 -1.63 1.09
C GLU A 70 -26.15 -0.37 0.40
N ALA A 71 -26.15 -0.39 -0.92
CA ALA A 71 -26.71 0.67 -1.73
C ALA A 71 -27.38 0.11 -2.97
N ARG A 72 -28.19 0.93 -3.64
CA ARG A 72 -28.75 0.62 -4.95
C ARG A 72 -28.09 1.51 -5.98
N ILE A 73 -27.45 0.90 -6.97
CA ILE A 73 -26.81 1.62 -8.09
C ILE A 73 -27.57 1.24 -9.36
N GLY A 74 -28.36 2.19 -9.87
CA GLY A 74 -29.29 1.92 -10.97
C GLY A 74 -30.34 0.86 -10.58
N THR A 75 -30.31 -0.28 -11.27
CA THR A 75 -31.23 -1.40 -11.02
C THR A 75 -30.67 -2.46 -10.07
N GLU A 76 -29.36 -2.45 -9.79
CA GLU A 76 -28.68 -3.47 -9.01
C GLU A 76 -28.53 -3.04 -7.55
N SER A 77 -28.73 -4.00 -6.65
CA SER A 77 -28.37 -3.86 -5.24
C SER A 77 -26.92 -4.28 -5.05
N VAL A 78 -26.13 -3.43 -4.40
CA VAL A 78 -24.71 -3.67 -4.16
C VAL A 78 -24.43 -3.73 -2.66
N ARG A 79 -23.53 -4.63 -2.27
CA ARG A 79 -23.07 -4.78 -0.89
C ARG A 79 -21.55 -4.69 -0.84
N LEU A 80 -21.04 -3.87 0.08
CA LEU A 80 -19.64 -3.77 0.45
C LEU A 80 -19.41 -4.43 1.80
N ARG A 81 -18.41 -5.31 1.86
CA ARG A 81 -17.98 -6.01 3.08
C ARG A 81 -16.47 -5.89 3.25
N ILE A 82 -16.00 -5.65 4.47
CA ILE A 82 -14.56 -5.70 4.77
C ILE A 82 -14.08 -7.15 4.72
N VAL A 83 -13.04 -7.40 3.94
CA VAL A 83 -12.33 -8.69 3.88
C VAL A 83 -11.04 -8.62 4.68
N ARG A 84 -10.34 -7.48 4.62
CA ARG A 84 -9.10 -7.23 5.35
C ARG A 84 -9.04 -5.79 5.82
N CYS A 85 -8.50 -5.57 7.01
CA CYS A 85 -8.21 -4.26 7.57
C CYS A 85 -6.77 -4.23 8.08
N LYS A 86 -5.97 -3.27 7.59
CA LYS A 86 -4.63 -2.95 8.10
C LYS A 86 -4.63 -1.54 8.64
N ASN A 87 -4.61 -1.42 9.97
CA ASN A 87 -4.52 -0.13 10.66
C ASN A 87 -3.05 0.26 10.84
N LYS A 88 -2.51 1.10 9.95
CA LYS A 88 -1.14 1.61 10.07
C LYS A 88 -1.00 2.73 11.11
N ALA A 89 -2.10 3.21 11.68
CA ALA A 89 -2.06 4.16 12.79
C ALA A 89 -1.90 3.47 14.16
N ALA A 90 -2.18 2.16 14.26
CA ALA A 90 -2.10 1.43 15.53
C ALA A 90 -0.67 1.17 16.00
N ALA A 91 0.26 0.95 15.06
CA ALA A 91 1.67 0.72 15.34
C ALA A 91 2.51 1.68 14.52
N VAL A 92 3.53 2.26 15.17
CA VAL A 92 4.52 3.11 14.48
C VAL A 92 5.41 2.18 13.66
N ASP A 93 5.10 2.07 12.37
CA ASP A 93 6.02 1.47 11.41
C ASP A 93 7.07 2.50 10.93
N PRO A 94 8.21 2.05 10.39
CA PRO A 94 9.33 2.92 9.99
C PRO A 94 8.95 3.93 8.91
N THR A 95 7.95 3.57 8.10
CA THR A 95 7.45 4.42 7.03
C THR A 95 6.62 5.58 7.55
N HIS A 96 6.27 5.57 8.85
CA HIS A 96 5.46 6.57 9.52
C HIS A 96 4.10 6.81 8.86
N PHE A 97 3.64 5.91 7.98
CA PHE A 97 2.33 6.03 7.36
C PHE A 97 1.26 5.81 8.42
N ARG A 98 0.27 6.71 8.47
CA ARG A 98 -0.83 6.67 9.42
C ARG A 98 -2.15 6.72 8.66
N ASN A 99 -2.51 5.59 8.07
CA ASN A 99 -3.78 5.38 7.38
C ASN A 99 -4.40 4.04 7.76
N VAL A 100 -5.66 3.85 7.42
CA VAL A 100 -6.33 2.55 7.50
C VAL A 100 -6.52 2.05 6.08
N LEU A 101 -5.94 0.89 5.76
CA LEU A 101 -6.09 0.24 4.47
C LEU A 101 -7.12 -0.89 4.61
N LEU A 102 -8.18 -0.80 3.83
CA LEU A 102 -9.26 -1.78 3.79
C LEU A 102 -9.25 -2.48 2.43
N ASN A 103 -9.30 -3.81 2.41
CA ASN A 103 -9.74 -4.55 1.22
C ASN A 103 -11.22 -4.86 1.41
N LEU A 104 -12.03 -4.33 0.50
CA LEU A 104 -13.48 -4.47 0.48
C LEU A 104 -13.87 -5.44 -0.63
N GLU A 105 -14.80 -6.33 -0.34
CA GLU A 105 -15.51 -7.13 -1.33
C GLU A 105 -16.79 -6.39 -1.72
N LEU A 106 -16.91 -6.04 -2.99
CA LEU A 106 -18.10 -5.51 -3.63
C LEU A 106 -18.84 -6.68 -4.28
N THR A 107 -20.08 -6.92 -3.87
CA THR A 107 -20.97 -7.93 -4.49
C THR A 107 -22.23 -7.27 -5.05
N THR A 108 -22.73 -7.80 -6.15
CA THR A 108 -24.01 -7.41 -6.75
C THR A 108 -25.04 -8.53 -6.61
N ASP A 109 -26.33 -8.19 -6.67
CA ASP A 109 -27.42 -9.16 -6.74
C ASP A 109 -27.38 -10.05 -7.99
N SER A 110 -26.74 -9.59 -9.07
CA SER A 110 -26.43 -10.38 -10.27
C SER A 110 -25.30 -11.41 -10.07
N GLY A 111 -24.69 -11.48 -8.88
CA GLY A 111 -23.66 -12.45 -8.53
C GLY A 111 -22.24 -12.04 -8.96
N ARG A 112 -22.04 -10.80 -9.39
CA ARG A 112 -20.70 -10.28 -9.70
C ARG A 112 -20.00 -9.88 -8.41
N ALA A 113 -18.70 -10.15 -8.34
CA ALA A 113 -17.85 -9.77 -7.23
C ALA A 113 -16.59 -9.06 -7.72
N ALA A 114 -16.13 -8.07 -6.97
CA ALA A 114 -14.85 -7.41 -7.18
C ALA A 114 -14.24 -7.00 -5.85
N PHE A 115 -12.91 -6.91 -5.79
CA PHE A 115 -12.20 -6.38 -4.64
C PHE A 115 -11.78 -4.93 -4.87
N VAL A 116 -11.87 -4.13 -3.82
CA VAL A 116 -11.49 -2.72 -3.81
C VAL A 116 -10.54 -2.47 -2.65
N GLU A 117 -9.36 -1.91 -2.93
CA GLU A 117 -8.52 -1.34 -1.89
C GLU A 117 -8.97 0.09 -1.59
N LEU A 118 -9.44 0.34 -0.38
CA LEU A 118 -9.77 1.67 0.12
C LEU A 118 -8.74 2.09 1.17
N GLN A 119 -8.03 3.18 0.90
CA GLN A 119 -7.16 3.82 1.88
C GLN A 119 -7.89 5.00 2.53
N VAL A 120 -8.11 4.92 3.85
CA VAL A 120 -8.74 5.97 4.64
C VAL A 120 -7.68 6.79 5.36
N HIS A 121 -7.63 8.08 5.06
CA HIS A 121 -6.64 9.02 5.56
C HIS A 121 -7.31 10.15 6.36
N HIS A 122 -6.63 10.62 7.40
CA HIS A 122 -6.91 11.94 7.97
C HIS A 122 -6.23 13.00 7.11
N ARG A 123 -6.95 14.09 6.79
CA ARG A 123 -6.46 15.14 5.87
C ARG A 123 -5.11 15.70 6.26
N GLU A 124 -4.95 16.14 7.51
CA GLU A 124 -3.71 16.76 7.98
C GLU A 124 -2.52 15.79 7.95
N VAL A 125 -2.78 14.51 8.24
CA VAL A 125 -1.76 13.46 8.19
C VAL A 125 -1.32 13.20 6.76
N LEU A 126 -2.28 13.15 5.82
CA LEU A 126 -1.98 12.99 4.41
C LEU A 126 -1.18 14.18 3.87
N SER A 127 -1.61 15.41 4.18
CA SER A 127 -0.89 16.63 3.76
C SER A 127 0.54 16.63 4.28
N TYR A 128 0.75 16.29 5.55
CA TYR A 128 2.09 16.16 6.11
C TYR A 128 2.93 15.09 5.38
N ASN A 129 2.36 13.92 5.11
CA ASN A 129 3.08 12.86 4.38
C ASN A 129 3.45 13.27 2.94
N GLU A 130 2.58 14.01 2.27
CA GLU A 130 2.82 14.52 0.91
C GLU A 130 3.90 15.62 0.91
N GLU A 131 3.88 16.53 1.89
CA GLU A 131 4.90 17.56 2.09
C GLU A 131 6.28 16.98 2.41
N GLN A 132 6.35 15.88 3.15
CA GLN A 132 7.61 15.20 3.49
C GLN A 132 8.11 14.25 2.38
N HIS A 133 7.40 14.17 1.23
CA HIS A 133 7.71 13.25 0.15
C HIS A 133 7.90 11.79 0.62
N ALA A 134 7.16 11.38 1.65
CA ALA A 134 7.38 10.11 2.34
C ALA A 134 7.31 8.88 1.41
N HIS A 135 6.45 8.94 0.38
CA HIS A 135 6.34 7.89 -0.63
C HIS A 135 7.58 7.80 -1.54
N ALA A 136 8.22 8.91 -1.86
CA ALA A 136 9.44 8.90 -2.67
C ALA A 136 10.62 8.29 -1.91
N HIS A 137 10.73 8.60 -0.61
CA HIS A 137 11.72 7.98 0.26
C HIS A 137 11.49 6.47 0.39
N TYR A 138 10.23 6.06 0.60
CA TYR A 138 9.86 4.64 0.66
C TYR A 138 10.23 3.90 -0.63
N GLU A 139 9.84 4.41 -1.80
CA GLU A 139 10.16 3.78 -3.10
C GLU A 139 11.67 3.75 -3.37
N PHE A 140 12.40 4.80 -2.97
CA PHE A 140 13.86 4.80 -3.08
C PHE A 140 14.48 3.66 -2.26
N PHE A 141 14.12 3.52 -0.99
CA PHE A 141 14.68 2.43 -0.17
C PHE A 141 14.17 1.07 -0.60
N ARG A 142 12.91 0.96 -0.99
CA ARG A 142 12.34 -0.28 -1.53
C ARG A 142 13.11 -0.72 -2.77
N SER A 143 13.38 0.18 -3.72
CA SER A 143 14.15 -0.15 -4.92
C SER A 143 15.63 -0.45 -4.62
N LEU A 144 16.26 0.30 -3.71
CA LEU A 144 17.64 0.08 -3.28
C LEU A 144 17.84 -1.28 -2.60
N LEU A 145 16.82 -1.75 -1.86
CA LEU A 145 16.86 -2.97 -1.08
C LEU A 145 16.09 -4.14 -1.73
N ALA A 146 15.44 -3.93 -2.89
CA ALA A 146 14.63 -4.95 -3.57
C ALA A 146 15.42 -6.20 -3.99
N SER A 147 16.73 -6.09 -4.18
CA SER A 147 17.61 -7.24 -4.43
C SER A 147 17.94 -8.06 -3.18
N SER A 148 17.47 -7.62 -2.01
CA SER A 148 17.84 -8.14 -0.69
C SER A 148 16.60 -8.35 0.20
N TYR A 149 16.02 -9.56 0.12
CA TYR A 149 15.13 -10.18 1.12
C TYR A 149 13.76 -9.53 1.38
N ASP A 150 12.69 -10.13 0.82
CA ASP A 150 11.30 -9.67 0.99
C ASP A 150 10.77 -9.75 2.43
N ALA A 151 11.12 -10.78 3.21
CA ALA A 151 10.51 -10.99 4.53
C ALA A 151 11.10 -10.12 5.66
N GLN A 152 12.29 -9.55 5.46
CA GLN A 152 12.99 -8.71 6.45
C GLN A 152 13.10 -7.24 6.03
N LEU A 153 12.56 -6.89 4.86
CA LEU A 153 12.67 -5.56 4.26
C LEU A 153 12.18 -4.47 5.22
N ASP A 154 11.03 -4.67 5.88
CA ASP A 154 10.46 -3.69 6.80
C ASP A 154 11.37 -3.46 8.04
N GLN A 155 11.97 -4.52 8.60
CA GLN A 155 12.91 -4.41 9.73
C GLN A 155 14.25 -3.80 9.33
N MET A 156 14.72 -4.10 8.11
CA MET A 156 15.96 -3.52 7.58
C MET A 156 15.75 -2.05 7.23
N LEU A 157 14.59 -1.70 6.67
CA LEU A 157 14.19 -0.32 6.40
C LEU A 157 14.10 0.46 7.71
N GLU A 158 13.55 -0.12 8.77
CA GLU A 158 13.55 0.47 10.12
C GLU A 158 14.95 0.82 10.59
N ARG A 159 15.86 -0.17 10.57
CA ARG A 159 17.24 0.04 10.99
C ARG A 159 17.95 1.05 10.11
N ALA A 160 17.72 1.02 8.80
CA ALA A 160 18.32 1.96 7.87
C ALA A 160 17.83 3.39 8.12
N LEU A 161 16.53 3.59 8.35
CA LEU A 161 15.96 4.92 8.62
C LEU A 161 16.41 5.46 9.99
N LEU A 162 16.38 4.64 11.05
CA LEU A 162 16.90 5.02 12.36
C LEU A 162 18.39 5.35 12.32
N PHE A 163 19.17 4.55 11.59
CA PHE A 163 20.59 4.82 11.38
C PHE A 163 20.80 6.13 10.62
N LEU A 164 20.03 6.40 9.56
CA LEU A 164 20.12 7.67 8.82
C LEU A 164 19.74 8.88 9.67
N GLU A 165 18.73 8.76 10.53
CA GLU A 165 18.37 9.80 11.50
C GLU A 165 19.55 10.09 12.45
N GLU A 166 20.16 9.05 13.02
CA GLU A 166 21.34 9.15 13.87
C GLU A 166 22.54 9.78 13.14
N LEU A 167 22.82 9.34 11.91
CA LEU A 167 23.89 9.89 11.07
C LEU A 167 23.64 11.37 10.74
N SER A 168 22.39 11.77 10.50
CA SER A 168 22.03 13.15 10.18
C SER A 168 22.29 14.11 11.34
N GLY A 169 22.23 13.61 12.57
CA GLY A 169 22.61 14.34 13.78
C GLY A 169 24.13 14.51 13.97
N VAL A 170 24.96 13.81 13.19
CA VAL A 170 26.43 13.84 13.30
C VAL A 170 27.06 14.21 11.94
N PRO A 171 27.45 15.47 11.73
CA PRO A 171 27.88 15.99 10.42
C PRO A 171 29.00 15.19 9.72
N VAL A 172 29.92 14.62 10.50
CA VAL A 172 31.02 13.80 9.99
C VAL A 172 30.51 12.47 9.42
N LEU A 173 29.55 11.85 10.10
CA LEU A 173 29.00 10.57 9.68
C LEU A 173 28.06 10.73 8.47
N LEU A 174 27.30 11.83 8.41
CA LEU A 174 26.53 12.20 7.23
C LEU A 174 27.45 12.42 6.01
N SER A 175 28.60 13.07 6.21
CA SER A 175 29.58 13.29 5.14
C SER A 175 30.20 11.98 4.63
N LEU A 176 30.48 11.04 5.53
CA LEU A 176 30.96 9.69 5.20
C LEU A 176 29.91 8.89 4.42
N LEU A 177 28.64 8.95 4.83
CA LEU A 177 27.53 8.32 4.11
C LEU A 177 27.41 8.86 2.68
N VAL A 178 27.43 10.19 2.50
CA VAL A 178 27.36 10.81 1.17
C VAL A 178 28.53 10.37 0.30
N LEU A 179 29.75 10.26 0.86
CA LEU A 179 30.91 9.75 0.14
C LEU A 179 30.74 8.30 -0.30
N VAL A 180 30.25 7.42 0.58
CA VAL A 180 30.01 6.00 0.26
C VAL A 180 28.92 5.84 -0.80
N LEU A 181 27.81 6.56 -0.69
CA LEU A 181 26.73 6.53 -1.67
C LEU A 181 27.18 7.08 -3.04
N LYS A 182 27.99 8.15 -3.05
CA LYS A 182 28.56 8.71 -4.28
C LYS A 182 29.55 7.74 -4.94
N HIS A 183 30.33 7.01 -4.15
CA HIS A 183 31.27 6.01 -4.66
C HIS A 183 30.55 4.80 -5.26
N ARG A 184 29.52 4.26 -4.57
CA ARG A 184 28.70 3.16 -5.09
C ARG A 184 27.97 3.49 -6.39
N ARG A 185 27.58 4.75 -6.60
CA ARG A 185 26.99 5.22 -7.87
C ARG A 185 28.02 5.21 -9.01
N ALA A 186 29.29 5.45 -8.72
CA ALA A 186 30.36 5.44 -9.73
C ALA A 186 30.77 4.01 -10.14
N ASP A 187 30.56 3.02 -9.27
CA ASP A 187 30.90 1.62 -9.54
C ASP A 187 29.79 0.82 -10.27
N GLY A 188 28.64 1.45 -10.55
CA GLY A 188 27.41 0.78 -11.00
C GLY A 188 26.79 1.24 -12.33
N GLU A 189 27.40 2.18 -13.07
CA GLU A 189 26.95 2.56 -14.42
C GLU A 189 28.02 2.19 -15.47
N PRO A 190 27.71 1.37 -16.50
CA PRO A 190 28.36 1.53 -17.79
C PRO A 190 27.73 2.74 -18.52
N GLU A 191 28.57 3.57 -19.14
CA GLU A 191 28.16 4.65 -20.07
C GLU A 191 27.14 4.20 -21.12
#